data_AF-A0A2T2S1A5-F1
#
_entry.id   AF-A0A2T2S1A5-F1
#
_cell.length_a   1.000
_cell.length_b   1.000
_cell.length_c   1.000
_cell.angle_alpha   90.00
_cell.angle_beta   90.00
_cell.angle_gamma   90.00
#
_symmetry.space_group_name_H-M   'P 1'
#
loop_
_entity.id
_entity.type
_entity.pdbx_description
1 polymer ?
#
loop_
_entity_poly.entity_id
_entity_poly.type
_entity_poly.pdbx_seq_one_letter_code
_entity_poly.pdbx_strand_id
1 'polypeptide(L)'
;MPIRTVHVALTAVAIVAALAIGQAFPLAPPGPETTSAGTGRTPIDLTHPFNQETVHWPTAPQEFELKPDFVGETEGGFYYAAYWFCGAEHGGTHMDAPKHMARGQPAVDAVPLEQLRGPAAVVDVSEQALANRDYQVTIGDLRAWEEQHGRIPEQAILAIRTGYGRYYPDREAYMGTDARGQQALSDLHFPGLHPDAARWLRENRAITAVGIDTNSRGLCTRLRPS
;
A
#
# COMPACT_ATOMS: atom_id res chain seq x y z
N MET A 1 69.94 14.93 -29.02
CA MET A 1 68.90 13.87 -29.10
C MET A 1 69.11 12.90 -27.93
N PRO A 2 68.06 12.53 -27.18
CA PRO A 2 67.26 13.37 -26.29
C PRO A 2 67.70 13.24 -24.81
N ILE A 3 67.48 14.33 -24.06
CA ILE A 3 67.56 14.42 -22.60
C ILE A 3 66.42 13.57 -22.02
N ARG A 4 66.75 12.62 -21.14
CA ARG A 4 65.75 11.85 -20.38
C ARG A 4 65.36 12.65 -19.14
N THR A 5 64.20 13.28 -19.22
CA THR A 5 63.56 13.95 -18.08
C THR A 5 62.97 12.89 -17.15
N VAL A 6 63.48 12.82 -15.92
CA VAL A 6 62.84 12.12 -14.79
C VAL A 6 61.89 13.12 -14.14
N HIS A 7 60.60 12.81 -14.10
CA HIS A 7 59.63 13.49 -13.25
C HIS A 7 59.01 12.46 -12.31
N VAL A 8 59.44 12.53 -11.05
CA VAL A 8 58.71 12.02 -9.90
C VAL A 8 57.89 13.18 -9.38
N ALA A 9 56.56 13.03 -9.30
CA ALA A 9 55.71 13.98 -8.63
C ALA A 9 54.60 13.26 -7.85
N LEU A 10 54.76 13.40 -6.53
CA LEU A 10 53.88 13.20 -5.38
C LEU A 10 52.49 12.55 -5.57
N THR A 11 52.33 11.49 -4.80
CA THR A 11 51.10 10.99 -4.18
C THR A 11 50.25 12.10 -3.55
N ALA A 12 48.97 12.15 -3.91
CA ALA A 12 47.91 12.69 -3.05
C ALA A 12 46.86 11.59 -2.85
N VAL A 13 46.96 10.90 -1.73
CA VAL A 13 45.91 10.00 -1.22
C VAL A 13 44.88 10.92 -0.55
N ALA A 14 43.76 11.18 -1.23
CA ALA A 14 42.60 11.81 -0.61
C ALA A 14 41.75 10.70 0.02
N ILE A 15 41.96 10.44 1.31
CA ILE A 15 40.97 9.76 2.15
C ILE A 15 39.83 10.75 2.36
N VAL A 16 38.75 10.62 1.60
CA VAL A 16 37.49 11.27 1.94
C VAL A 16 36.76 10.32 2.88
N ALA A 17 36.83 10.63 4.17
CA ALA A 17 35.96 10.03 5.18
C ALA A 17 34.52 10.47 4.86
N ALA A 18 33.71 9.55 4.36
CA ALA A 18 32.27 9.76 4.23
C ALA A 18 31.64 9.77 5.63
N LEU A 19 31.42 10.96 6.18
CA LEU A 19 30.45 11.13 7.27
C LEU A 19 29.07 10.75 6.73
N ALA A 20 28.49 9.68 7.27
CA ALA A 20 27.07 9.37 7.11
C ALA A 20 26.27 10.45 7.85
N ILE A 21 25.90 11.51 7.14
CA ILE A 21 24.89 12.46 7.60
C ILE A 21 23.55 11.88 7.17
N GLY A 22 22.77 11.41 8.14
CA GLY A 22 21.35 11.08 7.94
C GLY A 22 20.63 12.33 7.45
N GLN A 23 20.38 12.40 6.14
CA GLN A 23 19.53 13.42 5.56
C GLN A 23 18.10 12.95 5.76
N ALA A 24 17.39 13.58 6.69
CA ALA A 24 15.93 13.49 6.74
C ALA A 24 15.39 14.03 5.41
N PHE A 25 14.72 13.17 4.65
CA PHE A 25 14.00 13.61 3.46
C PHE A 25 12.86 14.53 3.93
N PRO A 26 12.77 15.78 3.45
CA PRO A 26 11.59 16.58 3.71
C PRO A 26 10.38 15.86 3.11
N LEU A 27 9.31 15.73 3.91
CA LEU A 27 7.99 15.34 3.43
C LEU A 27 7.69 16.17 2.17
N ALA A 28 7.43 15.48 1.06
CA ALA A 28 7.06 16.13 -0.18
C ALA A 28 5.85 17.05 0.10
N PRO A 29 5.84 18.29 -0.41
CA PRO A 29 4.66 19.13 -0.33
C PRO A 29 3.47 18.39 -0.97
N PRO A 30 2.23 18.57 -0.47
CA PRO A 30 1.06 18.00 -1.12
C PRO A 30 1.10 18.39 -2.60
N GLY A 31 1.02 17.39 -3.49
CA GLY A 31 1.02 17.62 -4.92
C GLY A 31 -0.13 18.54 -5.33
N PRO A 32 -0.05 19.18 -6.50
CA PRO A 32 -1.14 20.01 -7.00
C PRO A 32 -2.42 19.19 -7.06
N GLU A 33 -3.51 19.71 -6.48
CA GLU A 33 -4.84 19.11 -6.60
C GLU A 33 -5.15 18.89 -8.07
N THR A 34 -5.15 17.64 -8.50
CA THR A 34 -5.50 17.24 -9.86
C THR A 34 -7.01 17.41 -10.01
N THR A 35 -7.47 18.62 -10.33
CA THR A 35 -8.83 18.80 -10.82
C THR A 35 -8.96 18.01 -12.12
N SER A 36 -9.70 16.89 -12.09
CA SER A 36 -10.02 16.10 -13.28
C SER A 36 -10.67 17.01 -14.32
N ALA A 37 -9.97 17.23 -15.43
CA ALA A 37 -10.54 17.89 -16.58
C ALA A 37 -11.71 17.04 -17.10
N GLY A 38 -12.94 17.56 -16.95
CA GLY A 38 -14.08 17.16 -17.77
C GLY A 38 -15.18 16.29 -17.14
N THR A 39 -15.10 15.90 -15.86
CA THR A 39 -16.16 15.06 -15.24
C THR A 39 -17.01 15.76 -14.18
N GLY A 40 -16.62 16.96 -13.73
CA GLY A 40 -17.23 17.62 -12.57
C GLY A 40 -17.01 16.87 -11.25
N ARG A 41 -16.13 15.86 -11.23
CA ARG A 41 -15.76 15.07 -10.05
C ARG A 41 -14.31 15.35 -9.69
N THR A 42 -14.04 15.51 -8.40
CA THR A 42 -12.69 15.66 -7.87
C THR A 42 -12.09 14.28 -7.61
N PRO A 43 -10.95 13.93 -8.23
CA PRO A 43 -10.18 12.75 -7.85
C PRO A 43 -9.78 12.82 -6.37
N ILE A 44 -9.89 11.70 -5.67
CA ILE A 44 -9.40 11.55 -4.29
C ILE A 44 -8.33 10.48 -4.35
N ASP A 45 -7.13 10.81 -3.86
CA ASP A 45 -6.06 9.84 -3.69
C ASP A 45 -6.33 8.99 -2.44
N LEU A 46 -6.33 7.66 -2.62
CA LEU A 46 -6.55 6.67 -1.56
C LEU A 46 -5.25 5.90 -1.25
N THR A 47 -4.11 6.42 -1.70
CA THR A 47 -2.82 5.74 -1.66
C THR A 47 -1.91 6.31 -0.58
N HIS A 48 -1.31 5.45 0.22
CA HIS A 48 -0.18 5.85 1.06
C HIS A 48 1.11 5.96 0.22
N PRO A 49 2.05 6.85 0.56
CA PRO A 49 3.36 6.89 -0.07
C PRO A 49 4.05 5.51 -0.05
N PHE A 50 4.69 5.16 -1.18
CA PHE A 50 5.45 3.94 -1.34
C PHE A 50 6.96 4.25 -1.28
N ASN A 51 7.56 4.08 -0.10
CA ASN A 51 8.92 4.48 0.23
C ASN A 51 9.50 3.62 1.38
N GLN A 52 10.62 4.04 1.97
CA GLN A 52 11.30 3.31 3.05
C GLN A 52 10.47 3.17 4.34
N GLU A 53 9.44 4.00 4.53
CA GLU A 53 8.51 3.93 5.66
C GLU A 53 7.30 3.04 5.35
N THR A 54 7.22 2.46 4.14
CA THR A 54 6.09 1.64 3.75
C THR A 54 5.94 0.44 4.66
N VAL A 55 4.75 0.33 5.24
CA VAL A 55 4.39 -0.80 6.07
C VAL A 55 4.20 -2.04 5.21
N HIS A 56 5.07 -3.02 5.38
CA HIS A 56 4.97 -4.36 4.78
C HIS A 56 4.45 -5.38 5.80
N TRP A 57 3.85 -6.46 5.28
CA TRP A 57 3.46 -7.61 6.08
C TRP A 57 4.65 -8.15 6.91
N PRO A 58 4.48 -8.61 8.17
CA PRO A 58 5.62 -8.88 9.07
C PRO A 58 6.59 -9.93 8.55
N THR A 59 6.09 -10.89 7.76
CA THR A 59 6.89 -11.97 7.18
C THR A 59 7.45 -11.64 5.80
N ALA A 60 7.25 -10.42 5.28
CA ALA A 60 7.84 -10.01 4.03
C ALA A 60 9.38 -10.10 4.13
N PRO A 61 10.05 -10.81 3.21
CA PRO A 61 11.49 -11.06 3.29
C PRO A 61 12.32 -9.80 3.01
N GLN A 62 11.72 -8.82 2.34
CA GLN A 62 12.34 -7.56 1.96
C GLN A 62 11.32 -6.43 2.09
N GLU A 63 11.78 -5.29 2.60
CA GLU A 63 11.02 -4.04 2.62
C GLU A 63 11.32 -3.21 1.36
N PHE A 64 10.80 -1.98 1.30
CA PHE A 64 11.09 -1.11 0.18
C PHE A 64 12.56 -0.70 0.13
N GLU A 65 13.18 -0.85 -1.02
CA GLU A 65 14.51 -0.33 -1.31
C GLU A 65 14.48 0.47 -2.60
N LEU A 66 15.06 1.66 -2.59
CA LEU A 66 15.25 2.53 -3.75
C LEU A 66 16.75 2.75 -3.96
N LYS A 67 17.25 2.42 -5.14
CA LYS A 67 18.65 2.59 -5.54
C LYS A 67 18.72 3.54 -6.73
N PRO A 68 19.54 4.60 -6.70
CA PRO A 68 19.72 5.43 -7.88
C PRO A 68 20.35 4.62 -9.01
N ASP A 69 19.80 4.74 -10.20
CA ASP A 69 20.41 4.28 -11.45
C ASP A 69 21.28 5.40 -12.03
N PHE A 70 20.68 6.59 -12.18
CA PHE A 70 21.36 7.83 -12.55
C PHE A 70 20.62 9.03 -11.94
N VAL A 71 21.35 9.99 -11.37
CA VAL A 71 20.77 11.25 -10.89
C VAL A 71 21.74 12.39 -11.20
N GLY A 72 21.40 13.26 -12.14
CA GLY A 72 22.24 14.41 -12.47
C GLY A 72 21.97 15.03 -13.84
N GLU A 73 22.83 15.97 -14.24
CA GLU A 73 22.84 16.55 -15.59
C GLU A 73 23.43 15.55 -16.59
N THR A 74 22.74 15.34 -17.70
CA THR A 74 23.22 14.48 -18.79
C THR A 74 24.10 15.25 -19.77
N GLU A 75 24.92 14.53 -20.55
CA GLU A 75 25.67 15.12 -21.67
C GLU A 75 24.76 15.74 -22.74
N GLY A 76 23.48 15.33 -22.80
CA GLY A 76 22.45 15.91 -23.66
C GLY A 76 21.91 17.27 -23.19
N GLY A 77 22.39 17.80 -22.06
CA GLY A 77 22.01 19.11 -21.54
C GLY A 77 20.67 19.14 -20.81
N PHE A 78 20.20 18.00 -20.28
CA PHE A 78 19.01 17.93 -19.44
C PHE A 78 19.26 17.11 -18.17
N TYR A 79 18.57 17.46 -17.09
CA TYR A 79 18.58 16.72 -15.83
C TYR A 79 17.79 15.41 -15.96
N TYR A 80 18.40 14.30 -15.53
CA TYR A 80 17.79 12.97 -15.54
C TYR A 80 17.90 12.34 -14.16
N ALA A 81 16.79 11.76 -13.69
CA ALA A 81 16.73 11.01 -12.45
C ALA A 81 16.01 9.68 -12.70
N ALA A 82 16.72 8.59 -12.48
CA ALA A 82 16.25 7.22 -12.65
C ALA A 82 16.68 6.41 -11.44
N TYR A 83 15.82 5.48 -11.03
CA TYR A 83 16.00 4.65 -9.85
C TYR A 83 15.54 3.22 -10.14
N TRP A 84 16.23 2.26 -9.53
CA TRP A 84 15.75 0.92 -9.30
C TRP A 84 14.99 0.87 -7.99
N PHE A 85 13.88 0.13 -7.95
CA PHE A 85 13.23 -0.18 -6.68
C PHE A 85 12.95 -1.67 -6.56
N CYS A 86 12.86 -2.15 -5.32
CA CYS A 86 12.34 -3.48 -5.02
C CYS A 86 11.56 -3.44 -3.69
N GLY A 87 10.64 -4.38 -3.53
CA GLY A 87 9.77 -4.50 -2.37
C GLY A 87 8.85 -5.71 -2.52
N ALA A 88 8.22 -6.15 -1.44
CA ALA A 88 7.24 -7.24 -1.50
C ALA A 88 5.89 -6.74 -2.04
N GLU A 89 5.14 -7.61 -2.73
CA GLU A 89 3.81 -7.29 -3.31
C GLU A 89 2.80 -6.79 -2.26
N HIS A 90 2.90 -7.29 -1.03
CA HIS A 90 2.01 -6.95 0.08
C HIS A 90 2.61 -5.86 0.99
N GLY A 91 2.81 -4.67 0.42
CA GLY A 91 3.31 -3.48 1.10
C GLY A 91 2.51 -2.23 0.75
N GLY A 92 2.20 -1.41 1.75
CA GLY A 92 1.42 -0.17 1.57
C GLY A 92 0.01 -0.43 1.01
N THR A 93 -0.51 0.54 0.26
CA THR A 93 -1.77 0.37 -0.49
C THR A 93 -1.53 -0.55 -1.68
N HIS A 94 -2.10 -1.75 -1.65
CA HIS A 94 -1.88 -2.79 -2.66
C HIS A 94 -3.17 -3.54 -2.98
N MET A 95 -3.10 -4.52 -3.88
CA MET A 95 -4.22 -5.40 -4.23
C MET A 95 -3.86 -6.86 -4.04
N ASP A 96 -4.81 -7.62 -3.51
CA ASP A 96 -4.71 -9.08 -3.42
C ASP A 96 -5.48 -9.72 -4.58
N ALA A 97 -4.76 -10.36 -5.50
CA ALA A 97 -5.38 -11.17 -6.55
C ALA A 97 -5.95 -12.49 -5.98
N PRO A 98 -6.97 -13.10 -6.60
CA PRO A 98 -7.54 -14.38 -6.15
C PRO A 98 -6.50 -15.49 -5.90
N LYS A 99 -5.42 -15.54 -6.69
CA LYS A 99 -4.31 -16.48 -6.51
C LYS A 99 -3.64 -16.40 -5.14
N HIS A 100 -3.67 -15.24 -4.48
CA HIS A 100 -3.05 -15.00 -3.17
C HIS A 100 -3.51 -16.03 -2.12
N MET A 101 -4.78 -16.45 -2.18
CA MET A 101 -5.37 -17.38 -1.19
C MET A 101 -5.96 -18.65 -1.80
N ALA A 102 -5.99 -18.78 -3.14
CA ALA A 102 -6.62 -19.90 -3.81
C ALA A 102 -5.79 -20.42 -4.99
N ARG A 103 -5.33 -21.67 -4.88
CA ARG A 103 -4.57 -22.37 -5.92
C ARG A 103 -5.35 -22.42 -7.24
N GLY A 104 -4.68 -22.11 -8.34
CA GLY A 104 -5.25 -22.17 -9.69
C GLY A 104 -6.18 -21.01 -10.04
N GLN A 105 -6.29 -20.00 -9.18
CA GLN A 105 -7.05 -18.77 -9.47
C GLN A 105 -6.18 -17.73 -10.19
N PRO A 106 -6.80 -16.70 -10.83
CA PRO A 106 -6.09 -15.65 -11.55
C PRO A 106 -5.05 -14.92 -10.69
N ALA A 107 -3.85 -14.74 -11.27
CA ALA A 107 -2.85 -13.79 -10.79
C ALA A 107 -3.24 -12.35 -11.17
N VAL A 108 -2.52 -11.36 -10.66
CA VAL A 108 -2.85 -9.94 -10.82
C VAL A 108 -2.97 -9.51 -12.29
N ASP A 109 -2.10 -10.03 -13.16
CA ASP A 109 -2.07 -9.79 -14.60
C ASP A 109 -3.26 -10.40 -15.37
N ALA A 110 -4.01 -11.31 -14.73
CA ALA A 110 -5.17 -11.99 -15.29
C ALA A 110 -6.50 -11.53 -14.67
N VAL A 111 -6.50 -10.53 -13.79
CA VAL A 111 -7.74 -9.94 -13.24
C VAL A 111 -8.39 -9.05 -14.31
N PRO A 112 -9.66 -9.27 -14.68
CA PRO A 112 -10.34 -8.42 -15.67
C PRO A 112 -10.45 -6.97 -15.21
N LEU A 113 -10.21 -6.02 -16.11
CA LEU A 113 -10.23 -4.58 -15.81
C LEU A 113 -11.60 -4.11 -15.30
N GLU A 114 -12.69 -4.78 -15.72
CA GLU A 114 -14.04 -4.51 -15.26
C GLU A 114 -14.23 -4.79 -13.77
N GLN A 115 -13.38 -5.63 -13.16
CA GLN A 115 -13.38 -5.87 -11.71
C GLN A 115 -12.59 -4.83 -10.93
N LEU A 116 -11.74 -4.04 -11.61
CA LEU A 116 -10.87 -3.02 -11.01
C LEU A 116 -11.53 -1.63 -10.96
N ARG A 117 -12.77 -1.51 -11.42
CA ARG A 117 -13.54 -0.26 -11.41
C ARG A 117 -15.00 -0.54 -11.10
N GLY A 118 -15.67 0.43 -10.51
CA GLY A 118 -17.10 0.32 -10.23
C GLY A 118 -17.57 1.43 -9.30
N PRO A 119 -18.86 1.45 -8.97
CA PRO A 119 -19.35 2.27 -7.86
C PRO A 119 -18.63 1.84 -6.56
N ALA A 120 -18.40 2.79 -5.67
CA ALA A 120 -17.88 2.49 -4.33
C ALA A 120 -19.01 2.61 -3.30
N ALA A 121 -19.12 1.63 -2.41
CA ALA A 121 -19.94 1.70 -1.20
C ALA A 121 -18.99 1.87 -0.01
N VAL A 122 -19.07 2.99 0.70
CA VAL A 122 -18.16 3.29 1.83
C VAL A 122 -18.88 3.01 3.14
N VAL A 123 -18.55 1.90 3.79
CA VAL A 123 -19.08 1.53 5.11
C VAL A 123 -18.12 2.09 6.16
N ASP A 124 -18.58 3.13 6.85
CA ASP A 124 -17.83 3.76 7.93
C ASP A 124 -18.13 3.09 9.27
N VAL A 125 -17.09 2.49 9.85
CA VAL A 125 -17.10 1.87 11.19
C VAL A 125 -16.03 2.49 12.08
N SER A 126 -15.59 3.71 11.76
CA SER A 126 -14.43 4.31 12.40
C SER A 126 -14.63 4.57 13.88
N GLU A 127 -15.84 4.95 14.32
CA GLU A 127 -16.13 5.13 15.74
C GLU A 127 -15.96 3.82 16.53
N GLN A 128 -16.48 2.71 16.01
CA GLN A 128 -16.42 1.38 16.62
C GLN A 128 -14.99 0.83 16.60
N ALA A 129 -14.30 0.97 15.47
CA ALA A 129 -12.94 0.49 15.27
C ALA A 129 -11.90 1.26 16.10
N LEU A 130 -12.06 2.58 16.26
CA LEU A 130 -11.18 3.38 17.12
C LEU A 130 -11.43 3.12 18.60
N ALA A 131 -12.65 2.72 18.99
CA ALA A 131 -12.96 2.30 20.35
C ALA A 131 -12.51 0.86 20.66
N ASN A 132 -12.40 0.00 19.65
CA ASN A 132 -11.97 -1.39 19.78
C ASN A 132 -11.00 -1.77 18.66
N ARG A 133 -9.74 -1.95 19.01
CA ARG A 133 -8.67 -2.33 18.07
C ARG A 133 -8.90 -3.63 17.34
N ASP A 134 -9.64 -4.56 17.92
CA ASP A 134 -9.98 -5.85 17.31
C ASP A 134 -11.41 -5.86 16.76
N TYR A 135 -11.97 -4.69 16.42
CA TYR A 135 -13.32 -4.59 15.88
C TYR A 135 -13.46 -5.42 14.59
N GLN A 136 -14.50 -6.24 14.54
CA GLN A 136 -14.80 -7.05 13.36
C GLN A 136 -16.11 -6.55 12.74
N VAL A 137 -16.04 -6.03 11.52
CA VAL A 137 -17.19 -5.55 10.77
C VAL A 137 -18.16 -6.71 10.54
N THR A 138 -19.38 -6.52 11.01
CA THR A 138 -20.42 -7.54 11.09
C THR A 138 -21.42 -7.43 9.94
N ILE A 139 -22.28 -8.44 9.80
CA ILE A 139 -23.46 -8.35 8.92
C ILE A 139 -24.39 -7.21 9.36
N GLY A 140 -24.47 -6.93 10.66
CA GLY A 140 -25.27 -5.85 11.22
C GLY A 140 -24.82 -4.48 10.70
N ASP A 141 -23.52 -4.21 10.69
CA ASP A 141 -22.95 -2.97 10.15
C ASP A 141 -23.29 -2.78 8.68
N LEU A 142 -23.15 -3.85 7.88
CA LEU A 142 -23.46 -3.83 6.45
C LEU A 142 -24.95 -3.56 6.20
N ARG A 143 -25.84 -4.18 6.98
CA ARG A 143 -27.29 -3.95 6.87
C ARG A 143 -27.69 -2.56 7.33
N ALA A 144 -27.14 -2.08 8.43
CA ALA A 144 -27.40 -0.73 8.93
C ALA A 144 -26.98 0.33 7.89
N TRP A 145 -25.85 0.10 7.21
CA TRP A 145 -25.45 0.95 6.09
C TRP A 145 -26.47 0.91 4.94
N GLU A 146 -26.95 -0.28 4.57
CA GLU A 146 -27.94 -0.43 3.49
C GLU A 146 -29.32 0.15 3.82
N GLU A 147 -29.72 0.15 5.09
CA GLU A 147 -30.95 0.80 5.55
C GLU A 147 -30.90 2.31 5.32
N GLN A 148 -29.71 2.92 5.41
CA GLN A 148 -29.51 4.35 5.24
C GLN A 148 -29.23 4.76 3.79
N HIS A 149 -28.49 3.94 3.04
CA HIS A 149 -27.97 4.30 1.71
C HIS A 149 -28.62 3.52 0.57
N GLY A 150 -29.48 2.56 0.89
CA GLY A 150 -29.98 1.56 -0.05
C GLY A 150 -29.02 0.38 -0.17
N ARG A 151 -29.50 -0.66 -0.86
CA ARG A 151 -28.73 -1.90 -1.09
C ARG A 151 -27.37 -1.60 -1.73
N ILE A 152 -26.32 -2.29 -1.27
CA ILE A 152 -24.98 -2.21 -1.88
C ILE A 152 -25.12 -2.50 -3.39
N PRO A 153 -24.67 -1.59 -4.27
CA PRO A 153 -24.84 -1.75 -5.71
C PRO A 153 -24.14 -3.01 -6.22
N GLU A 154 -24.68 -3.59 -7.29
CA GLU A 154 -23.98 -4.65 -8.00
C GLU A 154 -22.67 -4.11 -8.60
N GLN A 155 -21.67 -4.98 -8.65
CA GLN A 155 -20.32 -4.70 -9.13
C GLN A 155 -19.60 -3.59 -8.35
N ALA A 156 -20.09 -3.27 -7.15
CA ALA A 156 -19.46 -2.27 -6.30
C ALA A 156 -18.14 -2.77 -5.70
N ILE A 157 -17.25 -1.81 -5.48
CA ILE A 157 -16.13 -1.94 -4.56
C ILE A 157 -16.64 -1.53 -3.17
N LEU A 158 -16.63 -2.46 -2.22
CA LEU A 158 -16.99 -2.16 -0.84
C LEU A 158 -15.74 -1.65 -0.10
N ALA A 159 -15.71 -0.37 0.24
CA ALA A 159 -14.64 0.22 1.04
C ALA A 159 -15.06 0.29 2.51
N ILE A 160 -14.31 -0.37 3.39
CA ILE A 160 -14.49 -0.33 4.83
C ILE A 160 -13.56 0.74 5.40
N ARG A 161 -14.14 1.79 5.98
CA ARG A 161 -13.39 2.86 6.64
C ARG A 161 -13.39 2.61 8.14
N THR A 162 -12.23 2.21 8.66
CA THR A 162 -12.00 1.96 10.10
C THR A 162 -11.37 3.18 10.78
N GLY A 163 -10.83 4.12 10.00
CA GLY A 163 -10.10 5.27 10.52
C GLY A 163 -8.64 4.98 10.86
N TYR A 164 -8.18 3.73 10.75
CA TYR A 164 -6.81 3.31 11.10
C TYR A 164 -5.75 3.81 10.13
N GLY A 165 -6.12 4.22 8.91
CA GLY A 165 -5.19 4.85 7.98
C GLY A 165 -4.46 6.07 8.58
N ARG A 166 -4.99 6.68 9.66
CA ARG A 166 -4.35 7.76 10.41
C ARG A 166 -3.07 7.36 11.17
N TYR A 167 -2.89 6.07 11.44
CA TYR A 167 -1.71 5.56 12.16
C TYR A 167 -0.57 5.20 11.20
N TYR A 168 -0.81 5.18 9.88
CA TYR A 168 0.25 4.94 8.91
C TYR A 168 1.24 6.12 8.89
N PRO A 169 2.58 5.89 8.86
CA PRO A 169 3.30 4.61 8.73
C PRO A 169 3.76 3.97 10.07
N ASP A 170 3.29 4.45 11.22
CA ASP A 170 3.67 3.89 12.53
C ASP A 170 3.16 2.44 12.66
N ARG A 171 4.08 1.47 12.53
CA ARG A 171 3.76 0.03 12.48
C ARG A 171 3.11 -0.46 13.78
N GLU A 172 3.58 0.03 14.94
CA GLU A 172 3.02 -0.39 16.22
C GLU A 172 1.59 0.16 16.38
N ALA A 173 1.40 1.46 16.12
CA ALA A 173 0.07 2.07 16.19
C ALA A 173 -0.89 1.50 15.14
N TYR A 174 -0.41 1.17 13.94
CA TYR A 174 -1.22 0.68 12.82
C TYR A 174 -1.52 -0.82 12.88
N MET A 175 -0.54 -1.66 13.25
CA MET A 175 -0.66 -3.13 13.23
C MET A 175 -0.73 -3.79 14.61
N GLY A 176 -0.45 -3.05 15.69
CA GLY A 176 -0.44 -3.53 17.06
C GLY A 176 0.94 -4.03 17.53
N THR A 177 1.90 -4.09 16.61
CA THR A 177 3.27 -4.51 16.86
C THR A 177 4.18 -4.00 15.74
N ASP A 178 5.41 -3.64 16.07
CA ASP A 178 6.47 -3.35 15.11
C ASP A 178 7.30 -4.62 14.77
N ALA A 179 7.06 -5.73 15.48
CA ALA A 179 7.82 -6.95 15.31
C ALA A 179 7.72 -7.52 13.89
N ARG A 180 8.76 -8.27 13.49
CA ARG A 180 8.88 -8.93 12.18
C ARG A 180 8.97 -10.44 12.34
N GLY A 181 8.76 -11.15 11.24
CA GLY A 181 8.84 -12.60 11.17
C GLY A 181 7.55 -13.31 11.57
N GLN A 182 7.59 -14.63 11.53
CA GLN A 182 6.42 -15.49 11.74
C GLN A 182 5.83 -15.33 13.16
N GLN A 183 6.68 -15.05 14.13
CA GLN A 183 6.31 -14.84 15.53
C GLN A 183 5.47 -13.58 15.74
N ALA A 184 5.66 -12.54 14.93
CA ALA A 184 4.90 -11.30 15.04
C ALA A 184 3.43 -11.47 14.64
N LEU A 185 3.07 -12.57 13.97
CA LEU A 185 1.71 -12.80 13.51
C LEU A 185 0.71 -13.04 14.65
N SER A 186 1.13 -13.46 15.84
CA SER A 186 0.22 -13.56 17.00
C SER A 186 -0.12 -12.20 17.59
N ASP A 187 0.73 -11.20 17.36
CA ASP A 187 0.69 -9.92 18.06
C ASP A 187 0.02 -8.83 17.21
N LEU A 188 -0.48 -9.18 16.01
CA LEU A 188 -1.21 -8.21 15.20
C LEU A 188 -2.63 -8.01 15.71
N HIS A 189 -2.93 -6.75 16.00
CA HIS A 189 -4.22 -6.25 16.41
C HIS A 189 -4.60 -5.06 15.53
N PHE A 190 -5.67 -5.22 14.77
CA PHE A 190 -6.25 -4.18 13.92
C PHE A 190 -7.66 -4.62 13.50
N PRO A 191 -8.55 -3.66 13.19
CA PRO A 191 -9.91 -3.97 12.75
C PRO A 191 -9.91 -4.81 11.46
N GLY A 192 -10.98 -5.58 11.26
CA GLY A 192 -11.10 -6.43 10.07
C GLY A 192 -12.54 -6.75 9.72
N LEU A 193 -12.74 -7.47 8.62
CA LEU A 193 -14.05 -7.99 8.23
C LEU A 193 -14.31 -9.32 8.94
N HIS A 194 -15.44 -9.44 9.65
CA HIS A 194 -15.82 -10.70 10.28
C HIS A 194 -16.02 -11.80 9.22
N PRO A 195 -15.55 -13.05 9.43
CA PRO A 195 -15.68 -14.13 8.44
C PRO A 195 -17.11 -14.39 7.97
N ASP A 196 -18.08 -14.29 8.87
CA ASP A 196 -19.51 -14.45 8.51
C ASP A 196 -20.01 -13.28 7.65
N ALA A 197 -19.50 -12.07 7.85
CA ALA A 197 -19.81 -10.93 7.00
C ALA A 197 -19.20 -11.09 5.60
N ALA A 198 -17.96 -11.57 5.51
CA ALA A 198 -17.32 -11.91 4.23
C ALA A 198 -18.09 -13.00 3.46
N ARG A 199 -18.54 -14.04 4.17
CA ARG A 199 -19.39 -15.10 3.61
C ARG A 199 -20.73 -14.56 3.13
N TRP A 200 -21.38 -13.74 3.96
CA TRP A 200 -22.66 -13.14 3.64
C TRP A 200 -22.56 -12.22 2.41
N LEU A 201 -21.51 -11.39 2.32
CA LEU A 201 -21.26 -10.56 1.13
C LEU A 201 -21.13 -11.42 -0.13
N ARG A 202 -20.32 -12.48 -0.10
CA ARG A 202 -20.17 -13.41 -1.23
C ARG A 202 -21.50 -14.02 -1.67
N GLU A 203 -22.32 -14.44 -0.72
CA GLU A 203 -23.55 -15.20 -0.99
C GLU A 203 -24.72 -14.29 -1.36
N ASN A 204 -24.73 -13.05 -0.89
CA ASN A 204 -25.91 -12.19 -0.95
C ASN A 204 -25.67 -10.89 -1.74
N ARG A 205 -24.43 -10.54 -2.10
CA ARG A 205 -24.08 -9.32 -2.85
C ARG A 205 -23.16 -9.64 -4.01
N ALA A 206 -23.34 -8.93 -5.12
CA ALA A 206 -22.52 -9.09 -6.32
C ALA A 206 -21.38 -8.06 -6.37
N ILE A 207 -20.63 -7.90 -5.28
CA ILE A 207 -19.49 -6.97 -5.21
C ILE A 207 -18.28 -7.53 -5.99
N THR A 208 -17.42 -6.63 -6.48
CA THR A 208 -16.18 -7.01 -7.18
C THR A 208 -14.99 -7.13 -6.24
N ALA A 209 -14.91 -6.26 -5.22
CA ALA A 209 -13.81 -6.21 -4.29
C ALA A 209 -14.25 -5.66 -2.92
N VAL A 210 -13.43 -5.96 -1.90
CA VAL A 210 -13.48 -5.31 -0.60
C VAL A 210 -12.14 -4.61 -0.38
N GLY A 211 -12.17 -3.32 -0.09
CA GLY A 211 -11.02 -2.54 0.37
C GLY A 211 -11.18 -2.17 1.84
N ILE A 212 -10.07 -2.09 2.57
CA ILE A 212 -10.04 -1.69 3.98
C ILE A 212 -8.78 -0.86 4.23
N ASP A 213 -8.85 0.12 5.14
CA ASP A 213 -7.74 1.02 5.51
C ASP A 213 -6.85 0.47 6.63
N THR A 214 -6.82 -0.85 6.77
CA THR A 214 -5.93 -1.61 7.66
C THR A 214 -5.21 -2.69 6.85
N ASN A 215 -4.23 -3.36 7.45
CA ASN A 215 -3.83 -4.66 6.92
C ASN A 215 -5.01 -5.64 7.00
N SER A 216 -5.06 -6.64 6.12
CA SER A 216 -6.13 -7.64 6.13
C SER A 216 -5.59 -9.04 6.37
N ARG A 217 -6.12 -9.72 7.39
CA ARG A 217 -6.04 -11.19 7.48
C ARG A 217 -7.22 -11.78 6.70
N GLY A 218 -6.96 -12.36 5.53
CA GLY A 218 -7.91 -13.32 4.93
C GLY A 218 -9.21 -12.74 4.34
N LEU A 219 -9.20 -11.54 3.76
CA LEU A 219 -10.38 -10.95 3.10
C LEU A 219 -10.88 -11.72 1.86
N CYS A 220 -10.14 -12.73 1.38
CA CYS A 220 -10.47 -13.46 0.16
C CYS A 220 -11.21 -14.78 0.45
N THR A 221 -12.50 -14.70 0.80
CA THR A 221 -13.41 -15.85 0.64
C THR A 221 -14.11 -15.76 -0.72
N ARG A 222 -13.46 -16.27 -1.79
CA ARG A 222 -14.01 -16.58 -3.13
C ARG A 222 -15.16 -15.67 -3.59
N LEU A 223 -14.90 -14.47 -4.10
CA LEU A 223 -15.95 -13.62 -4.69
C LEU A 223 -16.35 -14.10 -6.12
N ARG A 224 -17.01 -15.26 -6.20
CA ARG A 224 -18.03 -15.66 -7.19
C ARG A 224 -18.38 -17.16 -7.04
N PRO A 225 -19.67 -17.55 -7.09
CA PRO A 225 -20.05 -18.92 -7.42
C PRO A 225 -19.72 -19.20 -8.90
N SER A 226 -19.27 -20.42 -9.17
CA SER A 226 -19.24 -21.02 -10.51
C SER A 226 -20.63 -21.10 -11.12
#